data_AF-A0A2G9PT37-F1
#
_entry.id   AF-A0A2G9PT37-F1
#
_cell.length_a   1.000
_cell.length_b   1.000
_cell.length_c   1.000
_cell.angle_alpha   90.00
_cell.angle_beta   90.00
_cell.angle_gamma   90.00
#
_symmetry.space_group_name_H-M   'P 1'
#
loop_
_entity.id
_entity.type
_entity.pdbx_description
1 polymer ?
#
loop_
_entity_poly.entity_id
_entity_poly.type
_entity_poly.pdbx_seq_one_letter_code
_entity_poly.pdbx_strand_id
1 'polypeptide(L)'
;MKRGQSALEYLVTYGWAILAIVIIAAVLWYFGIFNPAKWSSSKQCGGFSNFQCIDYNTTADTTYVTLANSAGRPITIDAPTACSDTDIGVSDTFTCEWPVGGTAGTQVDININFTVSGGTTHSETGFVKAS
;
A
#
# COMPACT_ATOMS: atom_id res chain seq x y z
N MET A 1 -15.27 11.53 58.47
CA MET A 1 -15.92 11.37 57.15
C MET A 1 -15.61 12.59 56.29
N LYS A 2 -14.50 12.63 55.53
CA LYS A 2 -14.14 13.76 54.65
C LYS A 2 -13.32 13.37 53.38
N ARG A 3 -13.31 12.09 52.99
CA ARG A 3 -12.50 11.64 51.82
C ARG A 3 -13.31 11.51 50.52
N GLY A 4 -14.61 11.24 50.58
CA GLY A 4 -15.47 11.17 49.39
C GLY A 4 -15.87 12.55 48.83
N GLN A 5 -15.92 13.58 49.69
CA GLN A 5 -16.39 14.92 49.30
C GLN A 5 -15.34 15.67 48.47
N SER A 6 -14.05 15.55 48.81
CA SER A 6 -12.95 16.12 48.01
C SER A 6 -12.73 15.39 46.69
N ALA A 7 -12.98 14.07 46.61
CA ALA A 7 -12.88 13.33 45.36
C ALA A 7 -13.98 13.69 44.35
N LEU A 8 -15.21 13.99 44.83
CA LEU A 8 -16.31 14.46 43.99
C LEU A 8 -16.08 15.89 43.47
N GLU A 9 -15.43 16.75 44.25
CA GLU A 9 -15.13 18.12 43.85
C GLU A 9 -14.16 18.16 42.67
N TYR A 10 -13.12 17.32 42.69
CA TYR A 10 -12.20 17.14 41.55
C TYR A 10 -12.86 16.52 40.32
N LEU A 11 -13.81 15.60 40.51
CA LEU A 11 -14.54 14.99 39.38
C LEU A 11 -15.45 16.01 38.68
N VAL A 12 -16.01 16.98 39.41
CA VAL A 12 -16.88 18.01 38.86
C VAL A 12 -16.08 19.14 38.19
N THR A 13 -14.90 19.53 38.70
CA THR A 13 -14.07 20.58 38.06
C THR A 13 -13.43 20.12 36.75
N TYR A 14 -13.14 18.82 36.62
CA TYR A 14 -12.67 18.22 35.37
C TYR A 14 -13.78 17.48 34.61
N GLY A 15 -15.02 17.55 35.09
CA GLY A 15 -16.16 16.86 34.50
C GLY A 15 -16.42 17.30 33.06
N TRP A 16 -16.19 18.59 32.77
CA TRP A 16 -16.26 19.12 31.40
C TRP A 16 -15.18 18.52 30.48
N ALA A 17 -13.99 18.23 31.01
CA ALA A 17 -12.91 17.62 30.24
C ALA A 17 -13.24 16.16 29.89
N ILE A 18 -13.80 15.40 30.84
CA ILE A 18 -14.28 14.03 30.59
C ILE A 18 -15.41 14.04 29.55
N LEU A 19 -16.36 14.99 29.66
CA LEU A 19 -17.46 15.14 28.71
C LEU A 19 -16.92 15.44 27.30
N ALA A 20 -15.95 16.34 27.17
CA ALA A 20 -15.31 16.64 25.89
C ALA A 20 -14.63 15.42 25.27
N ILE A 21 -13.93 14.60 26.07
CA ILE A 21 -13.28 13.35 25.60
C ILE A 21 -14.33 12.37 25.07
N VAL A 22 -15.46 12.19 25.78
CA VAL A 22 -16.54 11.28 25.35
C VAL A 22 -17.16 11.75 24.03
N ILE A 23 -17.38 13.06 23.86
CA ILE A 23 -17.88 13.61 22.59
C ILE A 23 -16.90 13.32 21.45
N ILE A 24 -15.60 13.59 21.65
CA ILE A 24 -14.58 13.34 20.63
C ILE A 24 -14.55 11.86 20.27
N ALA A 25 -14.58 10.96 21.26
CA ALA A 25 -14.60 9.52 21.02
C ALA A 25 -15.85 9.08 20.21
N ALA A 26 -17.03 9.62 20.53
CA ALA A 26 -18.25 9.33 19.80
C ALA A 26 -18.19 9.83 18.35
N VAL A 27 -17.64 11.02 18.11
CA VAL A 27 -17.44 11.58 16.77
C VAL A 27 -16.44 10.73 15.97
N LEU A 28 -15.31 10.33 16.56
CA LEU A 28 -14.33 9.46 15.91
C LEU A 28 -14.88 8.08 15.59
N TRP A 29 -15.74 7.54 16.46
CA TRP A 29 -16.47 6.29 16.21
C TRP A 29 -17.45 6.44 15.05
N TYR A 30 -18.23 7.53 15.03
CA TYR A 30 -19.17 7.82 13.94
C TYR A 30 -18.47 7.96 12.59
N PHE A 31 -17.32 8.63 12.54
CA PHE A 31 -16.49 8.71 11.34
C PHE A 31 -15.77 7.39 11.01
N GLY A 32 -15.87 6.37 11.85
CA GLY A 32 -15.31 5.04 11.62
C GLY A 32 -13.80 5.06 11.52
N ILE A 33 -13.12 5.96 12.25
CA ILE A 33 -11.66 6.05 12.21
C ILE A 33 -11.00 4.78 12.77
N PHE A 34 -11.69 4.10 13.68
CA PHE A 34 -11.30 2.83 14.27
C PHE A 34 -11.70 1.62 13.43
N ASN A 35 -12.22 1.80 12.21
CA ASN A 35 -12.47 0.68 11.31
C ASN A 35 -11.19 0.34 10.53
N PRO A 36 -10.46 -0.75 10.87
CA PRO A 36 -9.24 -1.14 10.17
C PRO A 36 -9.46 -1.47 8.70
N ALA A 37 -10.68 -1.85 8.29
CA ALA A 37 -11.01 -2.10 6.89
C ALA A 37 -10.91 -0.82 6.04
N LYS A 38 -11.25 0.35 6.59
CA LYS A 38 -11.09 1.64 5.86
C LYS A 38 -9.64 1.99 5.55
N TRP A 39 -8.71 1.41 6.27
CA TRP A 39 -7.27 1.61 6.08
C TRP A 39 -6.60 0.44 5.32
N SER A 40 -7.27 -0.72 5.22
CA SER A 40 -6.74 -1.93 4.57
C SER A 40 -7.38 -2.25 3.21
N SER A 41 -8.48 -1.60 2.83
CA SER A 41 -9.15 -1.82 1.54
C SER A 41 -8.51 -1.07 0.37
N SER A 42 -7.36 -0.44 0.58
CA SER A 42 -6.60 0.12 -0.54
C SER A 42 -5.95 -1.01 -1.31
N LYS A 43 -6.08 -0.97 -2.63
CA LYS A 43 -5.17 -1.67 -3.52
C LYS A 43 -3.71 -1.36 -3.06
N GLN A 44 -2.96 -2.37 -2.62
CA GLN A 44 -1.56 -2.23 -2.23
C GLN A 44 -0.67 -2.83 -3.32
N CYS A 45 0.29 -2.04 -3.79
CA CYS A 45 1.34 -2.48 -4.68
C CYS A 45 2.63 -1.76 -4.32
N GLY A 46 3.75 -2.48 -4.26
CA GLY A 46 5.02 -1.91 -3.84
C GLY A 46 6.13 -2.95 -3.72
N GLY A 47 7.21 -2.60 -3.03
CA GLY A 47 8.38 -3.47 -2.82
C GLY A 47 9.50 -3.31 -3.84
N PHE A 48 9.24 -2.58 -4.93
CA PHE A 48 10.25 -2.25 -5.93
C PHE A 48 11.14 -1.09 -5.47
N SER A 49 12.42 -1.14 -5.83
CA SER A 49 13.39 -0.07 -5.57
C SER A 49 13.59 0.84 -6.77
N ASN A 50 13.55 0.29 -7.98
CA ASN A 50 13.77 1.03 -9.23
C ASN A 50 12.49 1.26 -10.02
N PHE A 51 11.36 0.71 -9.56
CA PHE A 51 10.06 0.88 -10.20
C PHE A 51 9.06 1.53 -9.25
N GLN A 52 8.20 2.36 -9.81
CA GLN A 52 7.02 2.85 -9.12
C GLN A 52 5.80 2.08 -9.62
N CYS A 53 5.03 1.49 -8.71
CA CYS A 53 3.77 0.86 -9.08
C CYS A 53 2.68 1.91 -9.26
N ILE A 54 2.09 1.95 -10.46
CA ILE A 54 1.05 2.93 -10.84
C ILE A 54 -0.34 2.32 -10.67
N ASP A 55 -0.54 1.12 -11.21
CA ASP A 55 -1.79 0.38 -11.09
C ASP A 55 -1.55 -1.11 -11.26
N TYR A 56 -2.51 -1.93 -10.83
CA TYR A 56 -2.49 -3.36 -11.07
C TYR A 56 -3.91 -3.94 -11.08
N ASN A 57 -4.02 -5.07 -11.77
CA ASN A 57 -5.20 -5.90 -11.83
C ASN A 57 -4.81 -7.36 -11.63
N THR A 58 -5.36 -8.01 -10.60
CA THR A 58 -5.10 -9.40 -10.28
C THR A 58 -6.36 -10.21 -10.53
N THR A 59 -6.22 -11.27 -11.32
CA THR A 59 -7.21 -12.33 -11.52
C THR A 59 -6.79 -13.56 -10.69
N ALA A 60 -7.60 -14.62 -10.66
CA ALA A 60 -7.26 -15.86 -9.97
C ALA A 60 -5.91 -16.46 -10.43
N ASP A 61 -5.58 -16.33 -11.71
CA ASP A 61 -4.41 -16.99 -12.31
C ASP A 61 -3.33 -16.03 -12.82
N THR A 62 -3.69 -14.77 -13.12
CA THR A 62 -2.79 -13.79 -13.73
C THR A 62 -2.82 -12.44 -13.04
N THR A 63 -1.69 -11.76 -13.02
CA THR A 63 -1.54 -10.41 -12.48
C THR A 63 -0.95 -9.50 -13.54
N TYR A 64 -1.65 -8.40 -13.82
CA TYR A 64 -1.16 -7.31 -14.65
C TYR A 64 -0.72 -6.16 -13.75
N VAL A 65 0.51 -5.69 -13.90
CA VAL A 65 1.02 -4.52 -13.16
C VAL A 65 1.56 -3.48 -14.12
N THR A 66 1.10 -2.25 -13.94
CA THR A 66 1.63 -1.08 -14.62
C THR A 66 2.67 -0.42 -13.73
N LEU A 67 3.91 -0.44 -14.19
CA LEU A 67 5.08 0.09 -13.51
C LEU A 67 5.59 1.32 -14.26
N ALA A 68 6.18 2.27 -13.53
CA ALA A 68 6.95 3.37 -14.09
C ALA A 68 8.44 3.19 -13.77
N ASN A 69 9.30 3.48 -14.73
CA ASN A 69 10.75 3.46 -14.52
C ASN A 69 11.18 4.65 -13.64
N SER A 70 11.65 4.34 -12.43
CA SER A 70 12.17 5.30 -11.46
C SER A 70 13.68 5.15 -11.22
N ALA A 71 14.39 4.37 -12.05
CA ALA A 71 15.84 4.12 -11.94
C ALA A 71 16.71 5.32 -12.38
N GLY A 72 16.10 6.34 -12.98
CA GLY A 72 16.79 7.54 -13.49
C GLY A 72 17.61 7.30 -14.76
N ARG A 73 17.55 6.10 -15.34
CA ARG A 73 18.21 5.70 -16.60
C ARG A 73 17.31 4.75 -17.38
N PRO A 74 17.48 4.63 -18.71
CA PRO A 74 16.76 3.63 -19.49
C PRO A 74 17.16 2.22 -19.03
N ILE A 75 16.17 1.33 -19.02
CA ILE A 75 16.28 -0.06 -18.59
C ILE A 75 15.65 -0.97 -19.64
N THR A 76 16.21 -2.16 -19.79
CA THR A 76 15.64 -3.21 -20.63
C THR A 76 15.09 -4.32 -19.72
N ILE A 77 13.84 -4.73 -19.93
CA ILE A 77 13.19 -5.80 -19.14
C ILE A 77 13.60 -7.15 -19.72
N ASP A 78 14.17 -8.00 -18.88
CA ASP A 78 14.58 -9.36 -19.22
C ASP A 78 13.49 -10.38 -18.83
N ALA A 79 12.76 -10.13 -17.74
CA ALA A 79 11.61 -10.92 -17.31
C ALA A 79 10.63 -10.08 -16.45
N PRO A 80 9.31 -10.32 -16.51
CA PRO A 80 8.62 -11.34 -17.31
C PRO A 80 8.63 -11.03 -18.81
N THR A 81 8.45 -12.04 -19.66
CA THR A 81 8.49 -11.88 -21.14
C THR A 81 7.22 -11.28 -21.72
N ALA A 82 6.14 -11.21 -20.93
CA ALA A 82 4.86 -10.63 -21.32
C ALA A 82 4.75 -9.19 -20.81
N CYS A 83 5.47 -8.28 -21.45
CA CYS A 83 5.37 -6.84 -21.18
C CYS A 83 4.97 -6.08 -22.45
N SER A 84 4.28 -4.94 -22.27
CA SER A 84 3.88 -4.06 -23.39
C SER A 84 5.08 -3.46 -24.12
N ASP A 85 6.18 -3.26 -23.39
CA ASP A 85 7.46 -2.80 -23.90
C ASP A 85 8.57 -3.44 -23.05
N THR A 86 9.72 -3.68 -23.66
CA THR A 86 10.93 -4.17 -23.00
C THR A 86 12.00 -3.11 -22.91
N ASP A 87 11.99 -2.05 -23.72
CA ASP A 87 12.99 -0.98 -23.67
C ASP A 87 12.38 0.29 -23.09
N ILE A 88 12.53 0.45 -21.78
CA ILE A 88 11.82 1.47 -21.01
C ILE A 88 12.71 2.69 -20.84
N GLY A 89 12.29 3.83 -21.38
CA GLY A 89 12.94 5.12 -21.18
C GLY A 89 12.80 5.63 -19.75
N VAL A 90 13.40 6.79 -19.49
CA VAL A 90 13.32 7.43 -18.16
C VAL A 90 11.90 7.93 -17.91
N SER A 91 11.32 7.57 -16.76
CA SER A 91 9.95 7.93 -16.39
C SER A 91 8.85 7.36 -17.30
N ASP A 92 9.18 6.44 -18.20
CA ASP A 92 8.19 5.74 -19.00
C ASP A 92 7.42 4.71 -18.16
N THR A 93 6.17 4.49 -18.55
CA THR A 93 5.27 3.51 -17.95
C THR A 93 5.10 2.32 -18.87
N PHE A 94 5.08 1.12 -18.30
CA PHE A 94 4.88 -0.12 -19.03
C PHE A 94 4.03 -1.09 -18.20
N THR A 95 3.33 -1.99 -18.87
CA THR A 95 2.51 -3.01 -18.21
C THR A 95 3.10 -4.38 -18.47
N CYS A 96 3.30 -5.15 -17.40
CA CYS A 96 3.75 -6.53 -17.48
C CYS A 96 2.72 -7.48 -16.89
N GLU A 97 2.72 -8.69 -17.40
CA GLU A 97 1.89 -9.81 -16.95
C GLU A 97 2.76 -10.85 -16.25
N TRP A 98 2.28 -11.29 -15.09
CA TRP A 98 2.81 -12.45 -14.39
C TRP A 98 1.78 -13.58 -14.38
N PRO A 99 2.19 -14.84 -14.65
CA PRO A 99 1.33 -16.01 -14.59
C PRO A 99 1.14 -16.50 -13.14
N VAL A 100 0.95 -15.55 -12.22
CA VAL A 100 0.59 -15.78 -10.84
C VAL A 100 -0.58 -14.85 -10.51
N GLY A 101 -1.61 -15.41 -9.90
CA GLY A 101 -2.81 -14.69 -9.50
C GLY A 101 -3.18 -14.96 -8.05
N GLY A 102 -4.20 -14.27 -7.59
CA GLY A 102 -4.65 -14.35 -6.20
C GLY A 102 -6.09 -13.89 -6.06
N THR A 103 -6.79 -14.44 -5.09
CA THR A 103 -8.13 -13.97 -4.70
C THR A 103 -8.03 -12.71 -3.84
N ALA A 104 -9.12 -11.96 -3.77
CA ALA A 104 -9.28 -10.79 -2.90
C ALA A 104 -8.73 -11.05 -1.49
N GLY A 105 -7.86 -10.16 -1.02
CA GLY A 105 -7.17 -10.23 0.28
C GLY A 105 -5.81 -10.94 0.25
N THR A 106 -5.46 -11.65 -0.82
CA THR A 106 -4.18 -12.38 -0.93
C THR A 106 -3.08 -11.48 -1.50
N GLN A 107 -1.90 -11.53 -0.87
CA GLN A 107 -0.68 -10.94 -1.41
C GLN A 107 -0.05 -11.89 -2.43
N VAL A 108 0.23 -11.39 -3.62
CA VAL A 108 0.96 -12.07 -4.69
C VAL A 108 2.28 -11.36 -4.88
N ASP A 109 3.38 -12.09 -4.70
CA ASP A 109 4.72 -11.57 -4.93
C ASP A 109 5.10 -11.76 -6.41
N ILE A 110 5.69 -10.74 -7.00
CA ILE A 110 6.08 -10.69 -8.41
C ILE A 110 7.54 -10.29 -8.53
N ASN A 111 8.28 -11.00 -9.37
CA ASN A 111 9.69 -10.71 -9.61
C ASN A 111 9.87 -10.12 -11.01
N ILE A 112 10.67 -9.05 -11.11
CA ILE A 112 11.07 -8.40 -12.35
C ILE A 112 12.59 -8.47 -12.49
N ASN A 113 13.06 -8.92 -13.64
CA ASN A 113 14.47 -8.88 -14.01
C ASN A 113 14.65 -7.82 -15.08
N PHE A 114 15.63 -6.94 -14.89
CA PHE A 114 15.91 -5.88 -15.82
C PHE A 114 17.41 -5.60 -15.87
N THR A 115 17.87 -5.11 -17.01
CA THR A 115 19.25 -4.68 -17.22
C THR A 115 19.27 -3.19 -17.47
N VAL A 116 20.09 -2.48 -16.70
CA VAL A 116 20.31 -1.04 -16.95
C VAL A 116 21.20 -0.89 -18.18
N SER A 117 20.93 0.10 -19.05
CA SER A 117 21.72 0.32 -20.26
C SER A 117 23.24 0.38 -19.96
N GLY A 118 24.00 -0.59 -20.49
CA GLY A 118 25.44 -0.74 -20.27
C GLY A 118 25.87 -1.40 -18.94
N GLY A 119 24.93 -1.96 -18.18
CA GLY A 119 25.14 -2.51 -16.84
C GLY A 119 24.91 -4.02 -16.72
N THR A 120 24.80 -4.47 -15.48
CA THR A 120 24.47 -5.86 -15.11
C THR A 120 22.97 -6.05 -14.96
N THR A 121 22.50 -7.30 -15.08
CA THR A 121 21.12 -7.66 -14.78
C THR A 121 20.84 -7.54 -13.28
N HIS A 122 19.71 -6.92 -12.96
CA HIS A 122 19.15 -6.76 -11.63
C HIS A 122 17.84 -7.56 -11.52
N SER A 123 17.50 -7.99 -10.30
CA SER A 123 16.26 -8.68 -9.99
C SER A 123 15.63 -8.01 -8.77
N GLU A 124 14.36 -7.65 -8.90
CA GLU A 124 13.58 -7.03 -7.85
C GLU A 124 12.28 -7.79 -7.63
N THR A 125 11.96 -8.03 -6.35
CA THR A 125 10.67 -8.60 -5.96
C THR A 125 9.78 -7.49 -5.42
N GLY A 126 8.63 -7.30 -6.06
CA GLY A 126 7.54 -6.51 -5.54
C GLY A 126 6.38 -7.38 -5.10
N PHE A 127 5.35 -6.74 -4.59
CA PHE A 127 4.10 -7.38 -4.21
C PHE A 127 2.92 -6.58 -4.75
N VAL A 128 1.85 -7.31 -5.05
CA VAL A 128 0.51 -6.77 -5.22
C VAL A 128 -0.43 -7.47 -4.26
N LYS A 129 -1.40 -6.75 -3.70
CA LYS A 129 -2.43 -7.34 -2.86
C LYS A 129 -3.78 -7.15 -3.52
N ALA A 130 -4.38 -8.23 -3.99
CA ALA A 130 -5.72 -8.15 -4.57
C ALA A 130 -6.69 -7.61 -3.49
N SER A 131 -7.49 -6.61 -3.84
CA SER A 131 -8.54 -6.05 -2.96
C SER A 131 -9.72 -6.98 -2.88
#